data_AF-A0A812C0G5-F1
#
_entry.id   AF-A0A812C0G5-F1
#
_cell.length_a   1.000
_cell.length_b   1.000
_cell.length_c   1.000
_cell.angle_alpha   90.00
_cell.angle_beta   90.00
_cell.angle_gamma   90.00
#
_symmetry.space_group_name_H-M   'P 1'
#
loop_
_entity.id
_entity.type
_entity.pdbx_description
1 polymer ?
#
loop_
_entity_poly.entity_id
_entity_poly.type
_entity_poly.pdbx_seq_one_letter_code
_entity_poly.pdbx_strand_id
1 'polypeptide(L)'
;MVSMVEKYSFPVGGGILHRIGTQEILEEPHGIHGGEVLLPVGGGILHRIGTQEILEEPHGIHGGEVLLPVGGGILHRIGTQEILEEPHGIHGGEVLLPVGGGILHRIGTQEILEEPHGIHGGEVLLPVGGGILHRIGTQEILEEPHGIHGEKQHVQV
;
A
#
# COMPACT_ATOMS: atom_id res chain seq x y z
N MET A 1 -19.93 -7.06 12.50
CA MET A 1 -20.19 -5.67 12.05
C MET A 1 -19.09 -5.37 11.05
N VAL A 2 -19.40 -5.15 9.77
CA VAL A 2 -18.37 -4.91 8.74
C VAL A 2 -17.96 -3.45 8.84
N SER A 3 -16.71 -3.17 9.21
CA SER A 3 -16.17 -1.81 9.26
C SER A 3 -15.20 -1.63 8.10
N MET A 4 -15.67 -1.06 6.99
CA MET A 4 -14.79 -0.57 5.93
C MET A 4 -14.17 0.75 6.42
N VAL A 5 -12.90 0.73 6.80
CA VAL A 5 -12.14 1.95 7.13
C VAL A 5 -11.21 2.27 5.97
N GLU A 6 -11.71 2.97 4.96
CA GLU A 6 -10.84 3.52 3.91
C GLU A 6 -10.38 4.92 4.36
N LYS A 7 -9.07 5.06 4.61
CA LYS A 7 -8.46 6.36 4.89
C LYS A 7 -8.01 6.97 3.58
N TYR A 8 -8.43 8.21 3.34
CA TYR A 8 -8.17 8.91 2.10
C TYR A 8 -7.33 10.18 2.31
N SER A 9 -6.31 10.40 1.47
CA SER A 9 -5.51 11.64 1.48
C SER A 9 -5.41 12.26 0.09
N PHE A 10 -5.87 13.51 -0.04
CA PHE A 10 -6.03 14.21 -1.33
C PHE A 10 -5.44 15.64 -1.33
N PRO A 11 -4.11 15.82 -1.44
CA PRO A 11 -3.58 17.14 -1.74
C PRO A 11 -3.88 17.51 -3.20
N VAL A 12 -4.59 18.63 -3.41
CA VAL A 12 -4.95 19.17 -4.73
C VAL A 12 -4.30 20.54 -4.90
N GLY A 13 -3.74 20.82 -6.08
CA GLY A 13 -3.37 22.18 -6.48
C GLY A 13 -2.24 22.80 -5.66
N GLY A 14 -1.02 22.26 -5.79
CA GLY A 14 0.19 22.79 -5.15
C GLY A 14 0.28 22.63 -3.61
N GLY A 15 -0.75 22.06 -2.97
CA GLY A 15 -0.73 21.76 -1.54
C GLY A 15 0.26 20.64 -1.21
N ILE A 16 0.89 20.74 -0.03
CA ILE A 16 1.81 19.71 0.47
C ILE A 16 1.25 19.14 1.77
N LEU A 17 1.16 17.81 1.85
CA LEU A 17 0.77 17.08 3.05
C LEU A 17 1.92 16.17 3.50
N HIS A 18 2.24 16.21 4.78
CA HIS A 18 3.22 15.33 5.41
C HIS A 18 2.53 14.46 6.46
N ARG A 19 2.80 13.16 6.41
CA ARG A 19 2.45 12.19 7.44
C ARG A 19 3.73 11.50 7.90
N ILE A 20 4.07 11.64 9.17
CA ILE A 20 5.35 11.17 9.71
C ILE A 20 5.08 10.34 10.96
N GLY A 21 5.73 9.17 11.07
CA GLY A 21 5.80 8.41 12.32
C GLY A 21 4.44 7.84 12.76
N THR A 22 3.66 7.31 11.83
CA THR A 22 2.37 6.71 12.19
C THR A 22 2.54 5.23 12.45
N GLN A 23 1.99 4.76 13.56
CA GLN A 23 1.91 3.34 13.89
C GLN A 23 0.43 2.97 14.12
N GLU A 24 0.03 1.85 13.54
CA GLU A 24 -1.29 1.25 13.75
C GLU A 24 -1.08 -0.22 14.11
N ILE A 25 -1.76 -0.66 15.16
CA ILE A 25 -1.76 -2.04 15.62
C ILE A 25 -3.23 -2.43 15.81
N LEU A 26 -3.64 -3.51 15.17
CA LEU A 26 -4.99 -4.06 15.31
C LEU A 26 -4.88 -5.53 15.71
N GLU A 27 -5.54 -5.86 16.81
CA GLU A 27 -5.67 -7.24 17.31
C GLU A 27 -6.95 -7.85 16.76
N GLU A 28 -6.83 -9.05 16.17
CA GLU A 28 -7.91 -9.85 15.59
C GLU A 28 -8.87 -9.06 14.67
N PRO A 29 -8.38 -8.23 13.71
CA PRO A 29 -9.28 -7.49 12.86
C PRO A 29 -10.08 -8.45 11.97
N HIS A 30 -11.41 -8.38 12.09
CA HIS A 30 -12.33 -9.24 11.33
C HIS A 30 -13.10 -8.46 10.25
N GLY A 31 -13.22 -9.07 9.06
CA GLY A 31 -14.12 -8.60 8.01
C GLY A 31 -13.39 -8.13 6.76
N ILE A 32 -13.83 -7.00 6.19
CA ILE A 32 -13.21 -6.39 5.00
C ILE A 32 -12.48 -5.13 5.45
N HIS A 33 -11.16 -5.16 5.41
CA HIS A 33 -10.32 -3.99 5.62
C HIS A 33 -9.75 -3.54 4.28
N GLY A 34 -9.96 -2.26 3.93
CA GLY A 34 -9.30 -1.65 2.78
C GLY A 34 -8.05 -0.91 3.24
N GLY A 35 -6.99 -0.98 2.44
CA GLY A 35 -5.81 -0.15 2.61
C GLY A 35 -6.10 1.32 2.31
N GLU A 36 -5.16 2.20 2.63
CA GLU A 36 -5.30 3.62 2.36
C GLU A 36 -5.31 3.93 0.86
N VAL A 37 -6.07 4.95 0.47
CA VAL A 37 -6.07 5.47 -0.90
C VAL A 37 -5.46 6.87 -0.89
N LEU A 38 -4.30 7.02 -1.54
CA LEU A 38 -3.52 8.27 -1.58
C LEU A 38 -3.50 8.85 -3.00
N LEU A 39 -4.07 10.04 -3.19
CA LEU A 39 -4.21 10.65 -4.52
C LEU A 39 -3.81 12.14 -4.55
N PRO A 40 -2.53 12.44 -4.72
CA PRO A 40 -2.07 13.79 -5.05
C PRO A 40 -2.45 14.17 -6.49
N VAL A 41 -3.05 15.34 -6.68
CA VAL A 41 -3.51 15.80 -8.01
C VAL A 41 -3.00 17.21 -8.32
N GLY A 42 -2.60 17.45 -9.57
CA GLY A 42 -2.41 18.81 -10.09
C GLY A 42 -1.29 19.58 -9.39
N GLY A 43 -0.15 18.93 -9.17
CA GLY A 43 1.00 19.50 -8.44
C GLY A 43 0.92 19.38 -6.92
N GLY A 44 -0.12 18.75 -6.37
CA GLY A 44 -0.16 18.39 -4.95
C GLY A 44 0.95 17.39 -4.59
N ILE A 45 1.52 17.52 -3.41
CA ILE A 45 2.63 16.66 -2.94
C ILE A 45 2.22 15.98 -1.63
N LEU A 46 2.42 14.68 -1.54
CA LEU A 46 2.20 13.89 -0.33
C LEU A 46 3.48 13.16 0.06
N HIS A 47 3.92 13.37 1.30
CA HIS A 47 5.05 12.66 1.89
C HIS A 47 4.54 11.80 3.04
N ARG A 48 4.87 10.51 3.00
CA ARG A 48 4.61 9.56 4.08
C ARG A 48 5.92 8.92 4.49
N ILE A 49 6.30 9.12 5.75
CA ILE A 49 7.62 8.74 6.26
C ILE A 49 7.46 7.96 7.56
N GLY A 50 8.09 6.79 7.65
CA GLY A 50 8.15 6.00 8.88
C GLY A 50 6.77 5.56 9.31
N THR A 51 6.11 4.71 8.51
CA THR A 51 4.79 4.22 8.83
C THR A 51 4.80 2.72 9.03
N GLN A 52 4.22 2.26 10.14
CA GLN A 52 4.16 0.86 10.49
C GLN A 52 2.72 0.45 10.75
N GLU A 53 2.32 -0.66 10.16
CA GLU A 53 1.03 -1.30 10.37
C GLU A 53 1.29 -2.75 10.80
N ILE A 54 0.65 -3.17 11.89
CA ILE A 54 0.73 -4.52 12.42
C ILE A 54 -0.70 -5.02 12.62
N LEU A 55 -1.04 -6.12 11.96
CA LEU A 55 -2.30 -6.81 12.19
C LEU A 55 -2.01 -8.19 12.78
N GLU A 56 -2.50 -8.43 13.98
CA GLU A 56 -2.38 -9.72 14.67
C GLU A 56 -3.64 -10.54 14.39
N GLU A 57 -3.47 -11.75 13.86
CA GLU A 57 -4.56 -12.67 13.49
C GLU A 57 -5.66 -12.00 12.63
N PRO A 58 -5.34 -11.31 11.52
CA PRO A 58 -6.38 -10.71 10.68
C PRO A 58 -7.19 -11.80 9.98
N HIS A 59 -8.53 -11.68 10.03
CA HIS A 59 -9.44 -12.63 9.40
C HIS A 59 -10.36 -11.96 8.38
N GLY A 60 -10.30 -12.38 7.12
CA GLY A 60 -11.25 -11.97 6.08
C GLY A 60 -10.59 -11.49 4.80
N ILE A 61 -10.96 -10.30 4.33
CA ILE A 61 -10.40 -9.70 3.11
C ILE A 61 -9.67 -8.42 3.50
N HIS A 62 -8.36 -8.38 3.31
CA HIS A 62 -7.54 -7.19 3.46
C HIS A 62 -7.09 -6.72 2.09
N GLY A 63 -7.35 -5.46 1.75
CA GLY A 63 -6.82 -4.85 0.53
C GLY A 63 -5.58 -4.05 0.84
N GLY A 64 -4.55 -4.15 0.00
CA GLY A 64 -3.39 -3.28 0.07
C GLY A 64 -3.71 -1.83 -0.28
N GLU A 65 -2.75 -0.94 -0.04
CA GLU A 65 -2.89 0.49 -0.34
C GLU A 65 -3.01 0.77 -1.85
N VAL A 66 -3.71 1.86 -2.18
CA VAL A 66 -3.95 2.32 -3.55
C VAL A 66 -3.33 3.71 -3.74
N LEU A 67 -2.25 3.79 -4.51
CA LEU A 67 -1.43 5.01 -4.65
C LEU A 67 -1.54 5.59 -6.07
N LEU A 68 -2.26 6.71 -6.24
CA LEU A 68 -2.57 7.30 -7.56
C LEU A 68 -2.19 8.79 -7.66
N PRO A 69 -0.93 9.14 -7.93
CA PRO A 69 -0.55 10.51 -8.30
C PRO A 69 -1.01 10.84 -9.71
N VAL A 70 -1.68 11.98 -9.89
CA VAL A 70 -2.27 12.38 -11.19
C VAL A 70 -1.86 13.80 -11.59
N GLY A 71 -1.55 14.01 -12.87
CA GLY A 71 -1.48 15.37 -13.45
C GLY A 71 -0.39 16.24 -12.81
N GLY A 72 0.80 15.68 -12.59
CA GLY A 72 1.90 16.35 -11.90
C GLY A 72 1.85 16.25 -10.36
N GLY A 73 0.88 15.55 -9.78
CA GLY A 73 0.90 15.20 -8.37
C GLY A 73 2.08 14.29 -8.01
N ILE A 74 2.62 14.43 -6.81
CA ILE A 74 3.82 13.71 -6.35
C ILE A 74 3.53 12.98 -5.04
N LEU A 75 3.90 11.71 -4.95
CA LEU A 75 3.83 10.90 -3.75
C LEU A 75 5.21 10.34 -3.40
N HIS A 76 5.66 10.60 -2.18
CA HIS A 76 6.86 10.02 -1.60
C HIS A 76 6.48 9.13 -0.41
N ARG A 77 6.84 7.85 -0.46
CA ARG A 77 6.74 6.89 0.66
C ARG A 77 8.15 6.45 1.06
N ILE A 78 8.49 6.62 2.33
CA ILE A 78 9.81 6.27 2.86
C ILE A 78 9.65 5.49 4.16
N GLY A 79 10.27 4.32 4.25
CA GLY A 79 10.32 3.55 5.50
C GLY A 79 8.92 3.10 5.91
N THR A 80 8.27 2.29 5.06
CA THR A 80 6.94 1.75 5.39
C THR A 80 7.02 0.27 5.64
N GLN A 81 6.40 -0.21 6.72
CA GLN A 81 6.39 -1.60 7.09
C GLN A 81 4.96 -2.06 7.37
N GLU A 82 4.57 -3.18 6.77
CA GLU A 82 3.33 -3.89 7.07
C GLU A 82 3.71 -5.28 7.58
N ILE A 83 3.14 -5.67 8.71
CA ILE A 83 3.34 -6.97 9.34
C ILE A 83 1.96 -7.59 9.57
N LEU A 84 1.76 -8.80 9.05
CA LEU A 84 0.57 -9.60 9.31
C LEU A 84 1.01 -10.89 9.99
N GLU A 85 0.57 -11.07 11.23
CA GLU A 85 0.84 -12.26 12.04
C GLU A 85 -0.36 -13.19 11.94
N GLU A 86 -0.13 -14.43 11.51
CA GLU A 86 -1.16 -15.46 11.30
C GLU A 86 -2.37 -14.98 10.45
N PRO A 87 -2.17 -14.36 9.27
CA PRO A 87 -3.29 -13.85 8.48
C PRO A 87 -4.12 -14.99 7.87
N HIS A 88 -5.44 -14.91 8.03
CA HIS A 88 -6.41 -15.88 7.54
C HIS A 88 -7.38 -15.25 6.53
N GLY A 89 -7.25 -15.59 5.24
CA GLY A 89 -8.21 -15.20 4.21
C GLY A 89 -7.59 -14.71 2.91
N ILE A 90 -8.05 -13.56 2.41
CA ILE A 90 -7.57 -12.96 1.16
C ILE A 90 -6.89 -11.64 1.48
N HIS A 91 -5.60 -11.54 1.19
CA HIS A 91 -4.83 -10.31 1.31
C HIS A 91 -4.42 -9.85 -0.09
N GLY A 92 -4.78 -8.63 -0.47
CA GLY A 92 -4.38 -8.02 -1.73
C GLY A 92 -3.11 -7.19 -1.54
N GLY A 93 -2.19 -7.28 -2.49
CA GLY A 93 -1.02 -6.40 -2.52
C GLY A 93 -1.37 -4.96 -2.88
N GLU A 94 -0.40 -4.06 -2.69
CA GLU A 94 -0.54 -2.64 -3.06
C GLU A 94 -0.75 -2.44 -4.56
N VAL A 95 -1.46 -1.36 -4.90
CA VAL A 95 -1.80 -0.98 -6.27
C VAL A 95 -1.26 0.43 -6.55
N LEU A 96 -0.28 0.53 -7.46
CA LEU A 96 0.43 1.78 -7.75
C LEU A 96 0.15 2.26 -9.18
N LEU A 97 -0.53 3.40 -9.36
CA LEU A 97 -0.84 3.95 -10.69
C LEU A 97 -0.55 5.46 -10.81
N PRO A 98 0.69 5.86 -11.15
CA PRO A 98 0.99 7.22 -11.57
C PRO A 98 0.40 7.52 -12.95
N VAL A 99 -0.36 8.61 -13.09
CA VAL A 99 -1.06 8.99 -14.34
C VAL A 99 -0.71 10.41 -14.78
N GLY A 100 -0.48 10.60 -16.09
CA GLY A 100 -0.50 11.95 -16.68
C GLY A 100 0.58 12.88 -16.13
N GLY A 101 1.80 12.39 -15.95
CA GLY A 101 2.91 13.13 -15.33
C GLY A 101 2.92 13.08 -13.79
N GLY A 102 2.04 12.30 -13.16
CA GLY A 102 2.14 12.00 -11.73
C GLY A 102 3.41 11.21 -11.40
N ILE A 103 3.96 11.42 -10.21
CA ILE A 103 5.23 10.84 -9.77
C ILE A 103 5.02 10.08 -8.46
N LEU A 104 5.49 8.83 -8.41
CA LEU A 104 5.51 8.00 -7.21
C LEU A 104 6.93 7.53 -6.90
N HIS A 105 7.43 7.89 -5.73
CA HIS A 105 8.72 7.45 -5.20
C HIS A 105 8.49 6.63 -3.93
N ARG A 106 9.02 5.40 -3.91
CA ARG A 106 8.88 4.46 -2.79
C ARG A 106 10.27 3.95 -2.37
N ILE A 107 10.62 4.13 -1.10
CA ILE A 107 11.95 3.79 -0.57
C ILE A 107 11.79 3.01 0.74
N GLY A 108 12.44 1.86 0.83
CA GLY A 108 12.52 1.10 2.08
C GLY A 108 11.16 0.63 2.54
N THR A 109 10.52 -0.22 1.75
CA THR A 109 9.17 -0.71 2.04
C THR A 109 9.17 -2.20 2.23
N GLN A 110 8.58 -2.67 3.32
CA GLN A 110 8.65 -4.06 3.72
C GLN A 110 7.25 -4.57 4.06
N GLU A 111 6.95 -5.75 3.54
CA GLU A 111 5.76 -6.52 3.88
C GLU A 111 6.24 -7.84 4.48
N ILE A 112 5.71 -8.19 5.66
CA ILE A 112 6.06 -9.41 6.38
C ILE A 112 4.76 -10.16 6.67
N LEU A 113 4.73 -11.43 6.30
CA LEU A 113 3.60 -12.32 6.49
C LEU A 113 4.11 -13.54 7.26
N GLU A 114 3.71 -13.66 8.51
CA GLU A 114 4.10 -14.75 9.41
C GLU A 114 2.96 -15.76 9.47
N GLU A 115 3.25 -17.02 9.11
CA GLU A 115 2.28 -18.13 9.08
C GLU A 115 1.00 -17.83 8.26
N PRO A 116 1.09 -17.27 7.03
CA PRO A 116 -0.09 -16.88 6.29
C PRO A 116 -0.92 -18.06 5.79
N HIS A 117 -2.22 -17.99 6.04
CA HIS A 117 -3.23 -18.95 5.62
C HIS A 117 -4.22 -18.35 4.61
N GLY A 118 -4.14 -18.74 3.34
CA GLY A 118 -5.14 -18.36 2.33
C GLY A 118 -4.57 -17.86 1.01
N ILE A 119 -5.07 -16.73 0.50
CA ILE A 119 -4.65 -16.15 -0.78
C ILE A 119 -4.01 -14.80 -0.51
N HIS A 120 -2.75 -14.64 -0.90
CA HIS A 120 -2.06 -13.35 -0.89
C HIS A 120 -1.76 -12.93 -2.32
N GLY A 121 -2.21 -11.74 -2.71
CA GLY A 121 -1.96 -11.14 -4.01
C GLY A 121 -0.69 -10.30 -3.99
N GLY A 122 0.07 -10.32 -5.07
CA GLY A 122 1.24 -9.46 -5.23
C GLY A 122 0.88 -8.02 -5.57
N GLU A 123 1.85 -7.13 -5.37
CA GLU A 123 1.79 -5.71 -5.77
C GLU A 123 1.54 -5.55 -7.28
N VAL A 124 0.69 -4.60 -7.67
CA VAL A 124 0.39 -4.27 -9.06
C VAL A 124 0.86 -2.86 -9.41
N LEU A 125 1.64 -2.75 -10.50
CA LEU A 125 2.25 -1.50 -10.97
C LEU A 125 1.77 -1.13 -12.38
N LEU A 126 1.12 0.04 -12.53
CA LEU A 126 0.67 0.56 -13.83
C LEU A 126 0.92 2.07 -14.00
N PRO A 127 2.11 2.49 -14.45
CA PRO A 127 2.32 3.87 -14.91
C PRO A 127 1.59 4.12 -16.23
N VAL A 128 0.81 5.19 -16.33
CA VAL A 128 0.02 5.54 -17.53
C VAL A 128 0.27 6.97 -17.97
N GLY A 129 0.40 7.20 -19.28
CA GLY A 129 0.39 8.56 -19.86
C GLY A 129 1.51 9.46 -19.33
N GLY A 130 2.73 8.93 -19.21
CA GLY A 130 3.91 9.67 -18.73
C GLY A 130 4.05 9.75 -17.21
N GLY A 131 3.28 8.94 -16.46
CA GLY A 131 3.52 8.76 -15.03
C GLY A 131 4.89 8.12 -14.74
N ILE A 132 5.49 8.51 -13.63
CA ILE A 132 6.83 8.05 -13.21
C ILE A 132 6.69 7.25 -11.91
N LEU A 133 7.30 6.07 -11.90
CA LEU A 133 7.43 5.23 -10.72
C LEU A 133 8.92 4.98 -10.44
N HIS A 134 9.34 5.23 -9.20
CA HIS A 134 10.68 4.92 -8.72
C HIS A 134 10.62 4.15 -7.41
N ARG A 135 11.28 2.99 -7.35
CA ARG A 135 11.23 2.06 -6.21
C ARG A 135 12.63 1.63 -5.80
N ILE A 136 12.96 1.77 -4.52
CA ILE A 136 14.24 1.33 -3.93
C ILE A 136 13.94 0.53 -2.66
N GLY A 137 14.56 -0.65 -2.53
CA GLY A 137 14.53 -1.40 -1.27
C GLY A 137 13.13 -1.85 -0.86
N THR A 138 12.38 -2.46 -1.79
CA THR A 138 11.11 -3.09 -1.47
C THR A 138 11.32 -4.59 -1.25
N GLN A 139 10.83 -5.11 -0.13
CA GLN A 139 10.94 -6.51 0.26
C GLN A 139 9.57 -7.06 0.66
N GLU A 140 9.37 -8.33 0.38
CA GLU A 140 8.24 -9.13 0.84
C GLU A 140 8.84 -10.38 1.48
N ILE A 141 8.40 -10.70 2.69
CA ILE A 141 8.89 -11.83 3.47
C ILE A 141 7.69 -12.70 3.80
N LEU A 142 7.79 -13.98 3.43
CA LEU A 142 6.81 -15.01 3.73
C LEU A 142 7.47 -16.02 4.66
N GLU A 143 6.99 -16.12 5.90
CA GLU A 143 7.44 -17.10 6.87
C GLU A 143 6.38 -18.18 7.03
N GLU A 144 6.77 -19.43 6.82
CA GLU A 144 5.90 -20.61 6.94
C GLU A 144 4.54 -20.52 6.20
N PRO A 145 4.53 -20.17 4.89
CA PRO A 145 3.29 -19.94 4.17
C PRO A 145 2.47 -21.20 3.90
N HIS A 146 1.16 -21.08 4.10
CA HIS A 146 0.17 -22.11 3.89
C HIS A 146 -0.97 -21.59 3.01
N GLY A 147 -0.74 -21.51 1.70
CA GLY A 147 -1.73 -20.93 0.79
C GLY A 147 -1.23 -20.70 -0.63
N ILE A 148 -1.93 -19.82 -1.34
CA ILE A 148 -1.55 -19.32 -2.65
C ILE A 148 -0.97 -17.91 -2.48
N HIS A 149 0.25 -17.71 -2.94
CA HIS A 149 0.92 -16.42 -2.93
C HIS A 149 1.20 -15.98 -4.36
N GLY A 150 0.70 -14.81 -4.73
CA GLY A 150 0.81 -14.23 -6.05
C GLY A 150 2.11 -13.43 -6.21
N GLU A 151 2.66 -13.45 -7.42
CA GLU A 151 3.84 -12.65 -7.74
C GLU A 151 3.48 -11.18 -8.00
N LYS A 152 4.46 -10.29 -7.78
CA LYS A 152 4.34 -8.86 -8.12
C LYS A 152 4.20 -8.70 -9.64
N GLN A 153 3.21 -7.93 -10.08
CA GLN A 153 2.93 -7.68 -11.49
C GLN A 153 3.31 -6.25 -11.88
N HIS A 154 4.14 -6.12 -12.91
CA HIS A 154 4.43 -4.83 -13.55
C HIS A 154 3.85 -4.82 -14.95
N VAL A 155 2.82 -3.99 -15.15
CA VAL A 155 2.16 -3.81 -16.44
C VAL A 155 2.52 -2.43 -16.97
N GLN A 156 3.32 -2.40 -18.05
CA GLN A 156 3.58 -1.16 -18.79
C GLN A 156 2.48 -0.99 -19.84
N VAL A 157 1.72 0.11 -19.76
CA VAL A 157 0.60 0.44 -20.67
C VAL A 157 0.88 1.71 -21.46
#